data_AF-A0AAD7J7I6-F1
#
_entry.id   AF-A0AAD7J7I6-F1
#
_cell.length_a   1.000
_cell.length_b   1.000
_cell.length_c   1.000
_cell.angle_alpha   90.00
_cell.angle_beta   90.00
_cell.angle_gamma   90.00
#
_symmetry.space_group_name_H-M   'P 1'
#
loop_
_entity.id
_entity.type
_entity.pdbx_description
1 polymer ?
#
loop_
_entity_poly.entity_id
_entity_poly.type
_entity_poly.pdbx_seq_one_letter_code
_entity_poly.pdbx_strand_id
1 'polypeptide(L)'
;VDHLLHVLLNKAIPYFIGKQRRQDFGFEGPDLEVKRCMEVETRALSITEDSIQKVEGEAVYCVRSQSDPSQVYSVDVEAYSCDCLPFPLIDFCKHICAVQRIFPD
;
A
#
# COMPACT_ATOMS: atom_id res chain seq x y z
N VAL A 1 -20.25 -29.09 8.60
CA VAL A 1 -19.61 -28.00 7.83
C VAL A 1 -20.19 -26.61 8.16
N ASP A 2 -21.29 -26.48 8.92
CA ASP A 2 -21.94 -25.17 9.11
C ASP A 2 -21.55 -24.32 10.32
N HIS A 3 -20.82 -24.84 11.32
CA HIS A 3 -20.51 -24.00 12.49
C HIS A 3 -19.53 -22.87 12.14
N LEU A 4 -18.50 -23.17 11.32
CA LEU A 4 -17.53 -22.17 10.90
C LEU A 4 -18.19 -21.08 10.05
N LEU A 5 -19.01 -21.47 9.06
CA LEU A 5 -19.80 -20.54 8.26
C LEU A 5 -20.73 -19.69 9.12
N HIS A 6 -21.44 -20.30 10.07
CA HIS A 6 -22.31 -19.59 10.99
C HIS A 6 -21.55 -18.55 11.83
N VAL A 7 -20.37 -18.90 12.36
CA VAL A 7 -19.55 -17.98 13.17
C VAL A 7 -19.01 -16.84 12.31
N LEU A 8 -18.52 -17.13 11.10
CA LEU A 8 -18.00 -16.11 10.20
C LEU A 8 -19.10 -15.12 9.82
N LEU A 9 -20.25 -15.61 9.38
CA LEU A 9 -21.34 -14.77 8.86
C LEU A 9 -22.10 -14.03 9.95
N ASN A 10 -22.38 -14.67 11.09
CA ASN A 10 -23.28 -14.09 12.11
C ASN A 10 -22.55 -13.44 13.28
N LYS A 11 -21.26 -13.71 13.46
CA LYS A 11 -20.48 -13.14 14.56
C LYS A 11 -19.30 -12.32 14.08
N ALA A 12 -18.40 -12.91 13.29
CA ALA A 12 -17.16 -12.25 12.90
C ALA A 12 -17.40 -11.05 11.98
N ILE A 13 -18.12 -11.22 10.86
CA ILE A 13 -18.38 -10.13 9.90
C ILE A 13 -19.13 -8.96 10.57
N PRO A 14 -20.25 -9.17 11.29
CA PRO A 14 -20.95 -8.07 11.96
C PRO A 14 -20.07 -7.35 13.00
N TYR A 15 -19.24 -8.11 13.72
CA TYR A 15 -18.28 -7.53 14.67
C TYR A 15 -17.28 -6.61 13.94
N PHE A 16 -16.66 -7.07 12.86
CA PHE A 16 -15.67 -6.27 12.12
C PHE A 16 -16.28 -5.05 11.41
N ILE A 17 -17.51 -5.16 10.87
CA ILE A 17 -18.24 -3.99 10.35
C ILE A 17 -18.51 -2.97 11.46
N GLY A 18 -18.97 -3.43 12.61
CA GLY A 18 -19.21 -2.56 13.76
C GLY A 18 -17.92 -1.91 14.27
N LYS A 19 -16.82 -2.67 14.27
CA LYS A 19 -15.47 -2.18 14.60
C LYS A 19 -15.04 -1.10 13.62
N GLN A 20 -15.10 -1.36 12.32
CA GLN A 20 -14.72 -0.42 11.26
C GLN A 20 -15.50 0.89 11.38
N ARG A 21 -16.83 0.83 11.55
CA ARG A 21 -17.63 2.04 11.79
C ARG A 21 -17.15 2.84 13.00
N ARG A 22 -16.80 2.18 14.11
CA ARG A 22 -16.27 2.88 15.29
C ARG A 22 -14.90 3.50 15.02
N GLN A 23 -14.08 2.87 14.18
CA GLN A 23 -12.79 3.44 13.74
C GLN A 23 -13.00 4.66 12.83
N ASP A 24 -13.98 4.62 11.91
CA ASP A 24 -14.35 5.76 11.06
C ASP A 24 -14.82 6.97 11.88
N PHE A 25 -15.52 6.73 12.99
CA PHE A 25 -15.91 7.77 13.95
C PHE A 25 -14.80 8.14 14.97
N GLY A 26 -13.60 7.56 14.85
CA GLY A 26 -12.43 7.90 15.67
C GLY A 26 -12.39 7.26 17.07
N PHE A 27 -13.29 6.31 17.39
CA PHE A 27 -13.36 5.70 18.72
C PHE A 27 -12.34 4.58 18.97
N GLU A 28 -11.84 3.92 17.93
CA GLU A 28 -10.96 2.73 18.08
C GLU A 28 -9.59 2.87 17.37
N GLY A 29 -9.29 4.06 16.83
CA GLY A 29 -8.09 4.31 16.03
C GLY A 29 -8.04 3.48 14.74
N PRO A 30 -7.14 3.80 13.80
CA PRO A 30 -7.03 3.05 12.56
C PRO A 30 -6.57 1.61 12.84
N ASP A 31 -7.07 0.65 12.05
CA ASP A 31 -6.56 -0.72 12.11
C ASP A 31 -5.09 -0.77 11.64
N LEU A 32 -4.45 -1.93 11.77
CA LEU A 32 -3.03 -2.08 11.44
C LEU A 32 -2.73 -1.82 9.97
N GLU A 33 -3.67 -2.17 9.08
CA GLU A 33 -3.54 -1.97 7.64
C GLU A 33 -3.67 -0.50 7.29
N VAL A 34 -4.70 0.19 7.80
CA VAL A 34 -4.90 1.63 7.63
C VAL A 34 -3.72 2.42 8.20
N LYS A 35 -3.24 2.06 9.40
CA LYS A 35 -2.00 2.65 9.96
C LYS A 35 -0.83 2.47 9.01
N ARG A 36 -0.69 1.27 8.44
CA ARG A 36 0.39 0.96 7.52
C ARG A 36 0.28 1.74 6.21
N CYS A 37 -0.92 1.90 5.66
CA CYS A 37 -1.18 2.73 4.48
C CYS A 37 -0.80 4.19 4.75
N MET A 38 -1.25 4.76 5.88
CA MET A 38 -0.88 6.13 6.27
C MET A 38 0.64 6.33 6.41
N GLU A 39 1.34 5.35 7.00
CA GLU A 39 2.81 5.37 7.06
C GLU A 39 3.46 5.30 5.67
N VAL A 40 2.91 4.46 4.78
CA VAL A 40 3.39 4.31 3.40
C VAL A 40 3.23 5.62 2.65
N GLU A 41 2.05 6.25 2.71
CA GLU A 41 1.76 7.54 2.09
C GLU A 41 2.73 8.63 2.61
N THR A 42 2.91 8.70 3.93
CA THR A 42 3.83 9.66 4.55
C THR A 42 5.27 9.45 4.05
N ARG A 43 5.71 8.20 3.91
CA ARG A 43 7.05 7.88 3.40
C ARG A 43 7.17 8.15 1.90
N ALA A 44 6.12 7.94 1.12
CA ALA A 44 6.10 8.20 -0.32
C ALA A 44 6.34 9.69 -0.64
N LEU A 45 5.92 10.60 0.25
CA LEU A 45 6.19 12.04 0.12
C LEU A 45 7.68 12.38 0.10
N SER A 46 8.51 11.55 0.72
CA SER A 46 9.96 11.78 0.76
C SER A 46 10.70 11.32 -0.51
N ILE A 47 10.03 10.58 -1.40
CA ILE A 47 10.58 10.19 -2.70
C ILE A 47 10.35 11.35 -3.67
N THR A 48 11.44 11.87 -4.23
CA THR A 48 11.42 12.96 -5.21
C THR A 48 11.34 12.42 -6.64
N GLU A 49 10.89 13.26 -7.57
CA GLU A 49 10.85 12.94 -9.01
C GLU A 49 12.23 12.54 -9.55
N ASP A 50 13.30 13.22 -9.15
CA ASP A 50 14.69 12.89 -9.53
C ASP A 50 15.14 11.49 -9.12
N SER A 51 14.45 10.88 -8.15
CA SER A 51 14.73 9.52 -7.68
C SER A 51 13.98 8.45 -8.51
N ILE A 52 13.14 8.87 -9.45
CA ILE A 52 12.31 8.01 -10.29
C ILE A 52 12.74 8.17 -11.75
N GLN A 53 13.08 7.06 -12.37
CA GLN A 53 13.36 7.00 -13.79
C GLN A 53 12.26 6.21 -14.49
N LYS A 54 11.55 6.84 -15.42
CA LYS A 54 10.59 6.16 -16.29
C LYS A 54 11.33 5.34 -17.35
N VAL A 55 10.91 4.10 -17.57
CA VAL A 55 11.41 3.27 -18.68
C VAL A 55 10.65 3.67 -19.95
N GLU A 56 11.38 4.08 -20.99
CA GLU A 56 10.75 4.54 -22.24
C GLU A 56 10.00 3.39 -22.93
N GLY A 57 8.73 3.64 -23.27
CA GLY A 57 7.87 2.68 -23.98
C GLY A 57 7.19 1.64 -23.08
N GLU A 58 7.39 1.69 -21.77
CA GLU A 58 6.80 0.76 -20.81
C GLU A 58 6.06 1.50 -19.68
N ALA A 59 5.11 0.82 -19.03
CA ALA A 59 4.44 1.30 -17.81
C ALA A 59 5.29 1.05 -16.54
N VAL A 60 6.61 0.92 -16.72
CA VAL A 60 7.57 0.54 -15.69
C VAL A 60 8.40 1.75 -15.27
N TYR A 61 8.58 1.87 -13.96
CA TYR A 61 9.33 2.94 -13.31
C TYR A 61 10.41 2.33 -12.40
N CYS A 62 11.60 2.90 -12.44
CA CYS A 62 12.72 2.54 -11.60
C CYS A 62 12.85 3.58 -10.48
N VAL A 63 12.68 3.16 -9.23
CA VAL A 63 12.75 4.05 -8.05
C VAL A 63 14.02 3.74 -7.26
N ARG A 64 14.91 4.74 -7.12
CA ARG A 64 16.14 4.60 -6.34
C ARG A 64 15.85 4.56 -4.84
N SER A 65 16.51 3.67 -4.11
CA SER A 65 16.41 3.61 -2.65
C SER A 65 16.99 4.87 -2.00
N GLN A 66 16.29 5.36 -0.98
CA GLN A 66 16.70 6.53 -0.19
C GLN A 66 17.77 6.20 0.85
N SER A 67 17.93 4.92 1.20
CA SER A 67 18.91 4.46 2.20
C SER A 67 20.16 3.86 1.57
N ASP A 68 20.06 3.38 0.33
CA ASP A 68 21.16 2.77 -0.41
C ASP A 68 21.08 3.17 -1.89
N PRO A 69 21.93 4.12 -2.35
CA PRO A 69 21.90 4.57 -3.75
C PRO A 69 22.17 3.48 -4.78
N SER A 70 22.76 2.35 -4.40
CA SER A 70 23.02 1.22 -5.30
C SER A 70 21.80 0.34 -5.55
N GLN A 71 20.79 0.43 -4.68
CA GLN A 71 19.55 -0.32 -4.80
C GLN A 71 18.51 0.47 -5.59
N VAL A 72 17.92 -0.19 -6.58
CA VAL A 72 16.80 0.32 -7.37
C VAL A 72 15.65 -0.67 -7.27
N TYR A 73 14.42 -0.16 -7.21
CA TYR A 73 13.19 -0.94 -7.17
C TYR A 73 12.43 -0.75 -8.49
N SER A 74 11.97 -1.84 -9.06
CA SER A 74 11.06 -1.82 -10.21
C SER A 74 9.61 -1.68 -9.73
N VAL A 75 8.88 -0.76 -10.34
CA VAL A 75 7.46 -0.51 -10.13
C VAL A 75 6.77 -0.62 -11.48
N ASP A 76 5.83 -1.55 -11.59
CA ASP A 76 4.95 -1.68 -12.75
C ASP A 76 3.58 -1.14 -12.35
N VAL A 77 3.17 -0.04 -12.99
CA VAL A 77 1.90 0.63 -12.65
C VAL A 77 0.71 -0.08 -13.27
N GLU A 78 0.87 -0.69 -14.45
CA GLU A 78 -0.20 -1.44 -15.12
C GLU A 78 -0.48 -2.78 -14.44
N ALA A 79 0.58 -3.53 -14.12
CA ALA A 79 0.46 -4.77 -13.36
C ALA A 79 0.22 -4.55 -11.87
N TYR A 80 0.24 -3.28 -11.41
CA TYR A 80 0.15 -2.87 -10.01
C TYR A 80 1.09 -3.69 -9.12
N SER A 81 2.39 -3.62 -9.39
CA SER A 81 3.38 -4.43 -8.68
C SER A 81 4.66 -3.66 -8.36
N CYS A 82 5.34 -4.11 -7.31
CA CYS A 82 6.66 -3.59 -6.95
C CYS A 82 7.52 -4.72 -6.37
N ASP A 83 8.80 -4.74 -6.73
CA ASP A 83 9.78 -5.75 -6.28
C ASP A 83 10.28 -5.54 -4.83
N CYS A 84 9.84 -4.49 -4.15
CA CYS A 84 10.27 -4.20 -2.79
C CYS A 84 9.60 -5.13 -1.77
N LEU A 85 10.38 -5.55 -0.76
CA LEU A 85 9.89 -6.44 0.32
C LEU A 85 8.61 -5.98 1.02
N PRO A 86 8.35 -4.67 1.24
CA PRO A 86 7.11 -4.23 1.88
C PRO A 86 5.84 -4.42 1.04
N PHE A 87 5.95 -4.48 -0.30
CA PHE A 87 4.79 -4.50 -1.19
C PHE A 87 3.85 -5.69 -0.93
N PRO A 88 4.29 -6.97 -0.94
CA PRO A 88 3.39 -8.11 -0.80
C PRO A 88 2.74 -8.25 0.59
N LEU A 89 3.06 -7.37 1.56
CA LEU A 89 2.47 -7.43 2.90
C LEU A 89 1.05 -6.86 2.94
N ILE A 90 0.78 -5.84 2.12
CA ILE A 90 -0.52 -5.14 2.05
C ILE A 90 -0.85 -4.72 0.60
N ASP A 91 -0.19 -5.34 -0.38
CA ASP A 91 -0.25 -4.98 -1.81
C ASP A 91 -0.03 -3.48 -2.09
N PHE A 92 0.74 -2.82 -1.22
CA PHE A 92 0.95 -1.38 -1.26
C PHE A 92 2.30 -1.01 -0.64
N CYS A 93 3.01 -0.08 -1.27
CA CYS A 93 4.32 0.36 -0.82
C CYS A 93 4.59 1.82 -1.15
N LYS A 94 5.66 2.37 -0.56
CA LYS A 94 6.01 3.78 -0.77
C LYS A 94 6.42 4.07 -2.22
N HIS A 95 6.96 3.09 -2.95
CA HIS A 95 7.41 3.28 -4.33
C HIS A 95 6.23 3.40 -5.29
N ILE A 96 5.26 2.49 -5.24
CA ILE A 96 4.06 2.57 -6.08
C ILE A 96 3.25 3.83 -5.77
N CYS A 97 3.10 4.16 -4.49
CA CYS A 97 2.44 5.40 -4.06
C CYS A 97 3.16 6.65 -4.58
N ALA A 98 4.49 6.69 -4.52
CA ALA A 98 5.27 7.82 -5.02
C ALA A 98 5.14 7.99 -6.54
N VAL A 99 5.22 6.88 -7.29
CA VAL A 99 5.07 6.88 -8.75
C VAL A 99 3.69 7.40 -9.15
N GLN A 100 2.61 6.85 -8.58
CA GLN A 100 1.24 7.29 -8.88
C GLN A 100 0.98 8.75 -8.48
N ARG A 101 1.63 9.24 -7.42
CA ARG A 101 1.51 10.64 -6.98
C ARG A 101 2.21 11.62 -7.92
N ILE A 102 3.40 11.26 -8.41
CA ILE A 102 4.26 12.15 -9.23
C ILE A 102 3.89 12.07 -10.70
N PHE A 103 3.52 10.87 -11.17
CA PHE A 103 3.09 10.59 -12.54
C PHE A 103 1.65 10.07 -12.52
N PRO A 104 0.67 10.92 -12.15
CA PRO A 104 -0.72 10.60 -12.40
C PRO A 104 -0.94 10.64 -13.91
N ASP A 105 -1.34 9.51 -14.50
CA ASP A 105 -1.80 9.46 -15.88
C ASP A 105 -3.04 10.36 -16.10
#